data_AF-A0A0C2GTQ1-F1
#
_entry.id   AF-A0A0C2GTQ1-F1
#
_cell.length_a   1.000
_cell.length_b   1.000
_cell.length_c   1.000
_cell.angle_alpha   90.00
_cell.angle_beta   90.00
_cell.angle_gamma   90.00
#
_symmetry.space_group_name_H-M   'P 1'
#
loop_
_entity.id
_entity.type
_entity.pdbx_description
1 polymer ?
#
loop_
_entity_poly.entity_id
_entity_poly.type
_entity_poly.pdbx_seq_one_letter_code
_entity_poly.pdbx_strand_id
1 'polypeptide(L)'
;CVCLLKRDFQRTKPIDFSWNSHYEEGFKFYDTKLLEDTRAGVSEVTEFWRLLALCHTVMPERDKGQLIYQAQSPDEAALTSAARNFGFVFRARTPQSITIEVMGKEEVGLYLRKSTEI
;
A
#
# COMPACT_ATOMS: atom_id res chain seq x y z
N CYS A 1 -36.51 -3.89 -27.32
CA CYS A 1 -35.67 -2.75 -27.77
C CYS A 1 -34.90 -2.24 -26.55
N VAL A 2 -33.70 -2.75 -26.29
CA VAL A 2 -32.76 -2.16 -25.32
C VAL A 2 -31.42 -2.04 -26.03
N CYS A 3 -31.39 -1.15 -27.02
CA CYS A 3 -30.17 -0.50 -27.45
C CYS A 3 -29.84 0.56 -26.39
N LEU A 4 -28.56 0.87 -26.19
CA LEU A 4 -27.93 1.70 -25.13
C LEU A 4 -27.48 0.83 -23.94
N LEU A 5 -26.23 0.42 -23.76
CA LEU A 5 -24.96 1.05 -24.11
C LEU A 5 -23.95 -0.07 -24.40
N LYS A 6 -23.52 -0.20 -25.66
CA LYS A 6 -22.13 -0.55 -25.93
C LYS A 6 -21.31 0.65 -25.47
N ARG A 7 -21.16 0.82 -24.15
CA ARG A 7 -20.16 1.73 -23.60
C ARG A 7 -18.86 1.00 -23.91
N ASP A 8 -18.13 1.54 -24.87
CA ASP A 8 -16.78 1.10 -25.19
C ASP A 8 -16.08 0.71 -23.90
N PHE A 9 -15.77 -0.59 -23.76
CA PHE A 9 -14.79 -1.07 -22.81
C PHE A 9 -13.46 -0.50 -23.30
N GLN A 10 -13.27 0.81 -23.15
CA GLN A 10 -11.99 1.44 -23.32
C GLN A 10 -11.11 0.72 -22.31
N ARG A 11 -10.20 -0.12 -22.82
CA ARG A 11 -9.12 -0.73 -22.04
C ARG A 11 -8.37 0.43 -21.41
N THR A 12 -8.75 0.80 -20.19
CA THR A 12 -8.04 1.81 -19.40
C THR A 12 -6.60 1.30 -19.28
N LYS A 13 -5.64 2.14 -19.68
CA LYS A 13 -4.24 1.76 -19.58
C LYS A 13 -3.89 1.64 -18.09
N PRO A 14 -3.16 0.60 -17.68
CA PRO A 14 -2.70 0.51 -16.31
C PRO A 14 -1.78 1.70 -16.00
N ILE A 15 -1.83 2.14 -14.76
CA ILE A 15 -0.95 3.17 -14.22
C ILE A 15 0.49 2.67 -14.25
N ASP A 16 1.40 3.58 -14.56
CA ASP A 16 2.84 3.33 -14.45
C ASP A 16 3.33 3.64 -13.03
N PHE A 17 3.86 2.63 -12.35
CA PHE A 17 4.44 2.70 -11.01
C PHE A 17 5.97 2.73 -11.01
N SER A 18 6.63 2.82 -12.18
CA SER A 18 8.09 2.85 -12.32
C SER A 18 8.80 3.95 -11.52
N TRP A 19 8.07 4.98 -11.09
CA TRP A 19 8.55 6.06 -10.23
C TRP A 19 8.85 5.62 -8.78
N ASN A 20 8.30 4.49 -8.33
CA ASN A 20 8.47 3.97 -6.99
C ASN A 20 9.52 2.85 -7.00
N SER A 21 10.64 2.98 -6.27
CA SER A 21 11.69 1.95 -6.25
C SER A 21 11.24 0.59 -5.74
N HIS A 22 10.13 0.54 -5.01
CA HIS A 22 9.58 -0.67 -4.44
C HIS A 22 8.41 -1.25 -5.26
N TYR A 23 8.09 -0.71 -6.43
CA TYR A 23 6.98 -1.23 -7.23
C TYR A 23 7.14 -2.71 -7.63
N GLU A 24 6.00 -3.36 -7.86
CA GLU A 24 5.93 -4.73 -8.35
C GLU A 24 5.50 -4.71 -9.82
N GLU A 25 6.28 -5.31 -10.71
CA GLU A 25 6.00 -5.31 -12.16
C GLU A 25 4.66 -5.97 -12.53
N GLY A 26 4.20 -6.91 -11.69
CA GLY A 26 2.92 -7.60 -11.88
C GLY A 26 1.70 -6.82 -11.40
N PHE A 27 1.89 -5.73 -10.64
CA PHE A 27 0.79 -4.97 -10.06
C PHE A 27 0.14 -4.07 -11.13
N LYS A 28 -1.18 -4.21 -11.30
CA LYS A 28 -1.95 -3.43 -12.27
C LYS A 28 -3.07 -2.69 -11.56
N PHE A 29 -3.07 -1.37 -11.71
CA PHE A 29 -4.10 -0.50 -11.19
C PHE A 29 -4.53 0.48 -12.27
N TYR A 30 -5.80 0.89 -12.24
CA TYR A 30 -6.41 1.63 -13.37
C TYR A 30 -7.02 2.97 -12.97
N ASP A 31 -7.29 3.21 -11.68
CA ASP A 31 -7.91 4.46 -11.22
C ASP A 31 -6.85 5.55 -11.03
N THR A 32 -6.77 6.46 -12.02
CA THR A 32 -5.82 7.59 -12.01
C THR A 32 -6.18 8.64 -10.97
N LYS A 33 -7.45 8.80 -10.62
CA LYS A 33 -7.89 9.79 -9.63
C LYS A 33 -7.33 9.45 -8.26
N LEU A 34 -7.34 8.16 -7.89
CA LEU A 34 -6.74 7.73 -6.63
C LEU A 34 -5.23 8.04 -6.58
N LEU A 35 -4.51 7.86 -7.69
CA LEU A 35 -3.09 8.22 -7.76
C LEU A 35 -2.87 9.72 -7.61
N GLU A 36 -3.70 10.54 -8.27
CA GLU A 36 -3.67 12.00 -8.18
C GLU A 36 -3.92 12.47 -6.74
N ASP A 37 -4.97 11.97 -6.09
CA ASP A 37 -5.31 12.29 -4.70
C ASP A 37 -4.19 11.85 -3.73
N THR A 38 -3.56 10.70 -4.01
CA THR A 38 -2.40 10.20 -3.26
C THR A 38 -1.20 11.15 -3.39
N ARG A 39 -0.88 11.60 -4.61
CA ARG A 39 0.23 12.52 -4.88
C ARG A 39 -0.05 13.93 -4.36
N ALA A 40 -1.31 14.35 -4.37
CA ALA A 40 -1.75 15.62 -3.78
C ALA A 40 -1.66 15.61 -2.25
N GLY A 41 -1.51 14.43 -1.62
CA GLY A 41 -1.40 14.30 -0.17
C GLY A 41 -2.72 14.57 0.55
N VAL A 42 -3.86 14.19 -0.07
CA VAL A 42 -5.17 14.27 0.58
C VAL A 42 -5.12 13.45 1.88
N SER A 43 -5.52 14.05 3.00
CA SER A 43 -5.34 13.48 4.34
C SER A 43 -5.99 12.11 4.46
N GLU A 44 -7.25 11.99 4.02
CA GLU A 44 -8.06 10.79 4.10
C GLU A 44 -7.47 9.65 3.26
N VAL A 45 -6.94 9.97 2.08
CA VAL A 45 -6.29 9.00 1.19
C VAL A 45 -4.94 8.55 1.77
N THR A 46 -4.20 9.47 2.37
CA THR A 46 -2.94 9.19 3.04
C THR A 46 -3.16 8.26 4.24
N GLU A 47 -4.18 8.53 5.07
CA GLU A 47 -4.56 7.67 6.19
C GLU A 47 -5.05 6.31 5.72
N PHE A 48 -5.85 6.26 4.66
CA PHE A 48 -6.28 5.00 4.04
C PHE A 48 -5.09 4.11 3.65
N TRP A 49 -4.08 4.67 2.95
CA TRP A 49 -2.90 3.91 2.58
C TRP A 49 -2.04 3.50 3.78
N ARG A 50 -1.94 4.36 4.81
CA ARG A 50 -1.25 4.00 6.06
C ARG A 50 -1.91 2.80 6.73
N LEU A 51 -3.24 2.76 6.78
CA LEU A 51 -3.99 1.63 7.35
C LEU A 51 -3.74 0.34 6.57
N LEU A 52 -3.75 0.42 5.23
CA LEU A 52 -3.46 -0.74 4.37
C LEU A 52 -1.99 -1.20 4.47
N ALA A 53 -1.04 -0.28 4.59
CA ALA A 53 0.36 -0.62 4.79
C ALA A 53 0.62 -1.29 6.15
N LEU A 54 -0.14 -0.90 7.18
CA LEU A 54 0.02 -1.32 8.57
C LEU A 54 -0.81 -2.56 8.95
N CYS A 55 -1.18 -3.42 8.00
CA CYS A 55 -1.98 -4.62 8.26
C CYS A 55 -1.54 -5.38 9.53
N HIS A 56 -2.53 -5.91 10.26
CA HIS A 56 -2.37 -6.43 11.62
C HIS A 56 -1.46 -7.68 11.68
N THR A 57 -1.56 -8.55 10.68
CA THR A 57 -0.88 -9.85 10.56
C THR A 57 0.31 -9.86 9.60
N VAL A 58 0.43 -8.87 8.74
CA VAL A 58 1.47 -8.84 7.71
C VAL A 58 2.81 -8.54 8.35
N MET A 59 3.85 -9.29 7.97
CA MET A 59 5.20 -9.13 8.46
C MET A 59 6.17 -8.88 7.29
N PRO A 60 6.96 -7.78 7.33
CA PRO A 60 7.98 -7.52 6.32
C PRO A 60 9.22 -8.35 6.61
N GLU A 61 9.66 -9.10 5.61
CA GLU A 61 10.90 -9.88 5.61
C GLU A 61 11.86 -9.34 4.54
N ARG A 62 13.16 -9.53 4.77
CA ARG A 62 14.20 -9.17 3.79
C ARG A 62 14.86 -10.45 3.29
N ASP A 63 14.54 -10.86 2.07
CA ASP A 63 15.24 -11.95 1.39
C ASP A 63 16.18 -11.36 0.32
N LYS A 64 17.48 -11.64 0.44
CA LYS A 64 18.53 -11.16 -0.51
C LYS A 64 18.46 -9.66 -0.84
N GLY A 65 18.04 -8.84 0.13
CA GLY A 65 17.89 -7.39 -0.02
C GLY A 65 16.55 -6.93 -0.60
N GLN A 66 15.66 -7.84 -0.99
CA GLN A 66 14.29 -7.53 -1.41
C GLN A 66 13.33 -7.62 -0.24
N LEU A 67 12.40 -6.66 -0.17
CA LEU A 67 11.31 -6.65 0.80
C LEU A 67 10.22 -7.61 0.33
N ILE A 68 9.91 -8.62 1.15
CA ILE A 68 8.85 -9.61 0.91
C ILE A 68 7.85 -9.50 2.06
N TYR A 69 6.55 -9.53 1.74
CA TYR A 69 5.50 -9.51 2.75
C TYR A 69 4.95 -10.90 2.98
N GLN A 70 5.03 -11.38 4.22
CA GLN A 70 4.33 -12.58 4.66
C GLN A 70 2.98 -12.16 5.25
N ALA A 71 1.89 -12.69 4.70
CA ALA A 71 0.53 -12.43 5.18
C ALA A 71 -0.15 -13.75 5.56
N GLN A 72 -1.15 -13.68 6.43
CA GLN A 72 -1.95 -14.85 6.83
C GLN A 72 -3.05 -15.16 5.80
N SER A 73 -3.41 -14.18 4.96
CA SER A 73 -4.35 -14.36 3.86
C SER A 73 -3.87 -13.69 2.57
N PRO A 74 -4.29 -14.18 1.39
CA PRO A 74 -3.93 -13.57 0.11
C PRO A 74 -4.51 -12.15 -0.05
N ASP A 75 -5.65 -11.86 0.59
CA ASP A 75 -6.28 -10.54 0.52
C ASP A 75 -5.44 -9.49 1.27
N GLU A 76 -4.92 -9.84 2.44
CA GLU A 76 -4.02 -8.97 3.22
C GLU A 76 -2.71 -8.69 2.48
N ALA A 77 -2.16 -9.71 1.80
CA ALA A 77 -0.99 -9.54 0.95
C ALA A 77 -1.27 -8.55 -0.20
N ALA A 78 -2.42 -8.69 -0.88
CA ALA A 78 -2.81 -7.82 -1.98
C ALA A 78 -3.00 -6.36 -1.53
N LEU A 79 -3.61 -6.14 -0.37
CA LEU A 79 -3.80 -4.79 0.19
C LEU A 79 -2.47 -4.11 0.57
N THR A 80 -1.57 -4.86 1.21
CA THR A 80 -0.24 -4.32 1.59
C THR A 80 0.64 -4.09 0.36
N SER A 81 0.54 -4.99 -0.63
CA SER A 81 1.16 -4.82 -1.95
C SER A 81 0.64 -3.57 -2.66
N ALA A 82 -0.67 -3.32 -2.65
CA ALA A 82 -1.24 -2.10 -3.21
C ALA A 82 -0.66 -0.86 -2.53
N ALA A 83 -0.69 -0.78 -1.20
CA ALA A 83 -0.11 0.34 -0.46
C ALA A 83 1.37 0.56 -0.81
N ARG A 84 2.16 -0.52 -0.89
CA ARG A 84 3.56 -0.48 -1.31
C ARG A 84 3.73 0.14 -2.69
N ASN A 85 2.93 -0.27 -3.68
CA ASN A 85 2.99 0.26 -5.05
C ASN A 85 2.64 1.76 -5.11
N PHE A 86 1.74 2.22 -4.24
CA PHE A 86 1.40 3.63 -4.09
C PHE A 86 2.39 4.46 -3.26
N GLY A 87 3.52 3.87 -2.83
CA GLY A 87 4.58 4.58 -2.11
C GLY A 87 4.44 4.56 -0.58
N PHE A 88 3.58 3.68 -0.04
CA PHE A 88 3.43 3.44 1.40
C PHE A 88 4.01 2.07 1.72
N VAL A 89 5.31 2.04 2.00
CA VAL A 89 6.08 0.80 2.13
C VAL A 89 6.24 0.45 3.60
N PHE A 90 5.81 -0.73 4.00
CA PHE A 90 5.99 -1.21 5.36
C PHE A 90 7.36 -1.87 5.52
N ARG A 91 8.26 -1.24 6.27
CA ARG A 91 9.69 -1.59 6.26
C ARG A 91 10.05 -2.59 7.34
N ALA A 92 9.56 -2.36 8.56
CA ALA A 92 9.91 -3.16 9.72
C ALA A 92 8.87 -2.97 10.83
N ARG A 93 8.68 -4.02 11.63
CA ARG A 93 7.97 -3.96 12.90
C ARG A 93 8.87 -4.53 13.97
N THR A 94 9.09 -3.74 15.02
CA THR A 94 9.72 -4.15 16.27
C THR A 94 8.66 -4.19 17.37
N PRO A 95 8.91 -4.81 18.54
CA PRO A 95 7.96 -4.82 19.63
C PRO A 95 7.59 -3.42 20.18
N GLN A 96 8.39 -2.38 19.88
CA GLN A 96 8.19 -1.02 20.37
C GLN A 96 7.89 -0.01 19.26
N SER A 97 8.13 -0.35 18.00
CA SER A 97 7.99 0.59 16.89
C SER A 97 7.57 -0.09 15.59
N ILE A 98 6.90 0.68 14.75
CA ILE A 98 6.62 0.31 13.37
C ILE A 98 7.29 1.36 12.48
N THR A 99 8.03 0.89 11.49
CA THR A 99 8.69 1.73 10.49
C THR A 99 7.96 1.60 9.16
N ILE A 100 7.44 2.71 8.67
CA ILE A 100 6.83 2.83 7.34
C ILE A 100 7.57 3.89 6.55
N GLU A 101 7.62 3.74 5.25
CA GLU A 101 8.15 4.73 4.33
C GLU A 101 6.99 5.29 3.53
N VAL A 102 6.74 6.59 3.67
CA VAL A 102 5.63 7.30 3.04
C VAL A 102 6.21 8.25 1.99
N MET A 103 5.95 7.96 0.72
CA MET A 103 6.43 8.75 -0.42
C MET A 103 7.96 9.01 -0.36
N GLY A 104 8.73 7.98 0.02
CA GLY A 104 10.19 8.04 0.15
C GLY A 104 10.71 8.64 1.46
N LYS A 105 9.83 9.05 2.39
CA LYS A 105 10.21 9.51 3.73
C LYS A 105 9.97 8.42 4.75
N GLU A 106 11.01 8.03 5.47
CA GLU A 106 10.88 7.06 6.55
C GLU A 106 10.24 7.71 7.79
N GLU A 107 9.20 7.08 8.32
CA GLU A 107 8.49 7.47 9.53
C GLU A 107 8.46 6.29 10.50
N VAL A 108 8.84 6.57 11.75
CA VAL A 108 8.82 5.58 12.84
C VAL A 108 7.67 5.92 13.78
N GLY A 109 6.61 5.12 13.72
CA GLY A 109 5.51 5.17 14.68
C GLY A 109 5.87 4.38 15.94
N LEU A 110 5.92 5.04 17.09
CA LEU A 110 6.06 4.36 18.37
C LEU A 110 4.73 3.68 18.70
N TYR A 111 4.69 2.35 18.67
CA TYR A 111 3.58 1.62 19.26
C TYR A 111 3.86 1.61 20.76
N LEU A 112 3.38 2.63 21.48
CA LEU A 112 3.20 2.44 22.92
C LEU A 112 2.29 1.22 23.03
N ARG A 113 2.82 0.11 23.55
CA ARG A 113 2.00 -0.94 24.16
C ARG A 113 0.90 -0.19 24.89
N LYS A 114 -0.38 -0.41 24.57
CA LYS A 114 -1.39 -0.23 25.61
C LYS A 114 -0.89 -1.12 26.74
N SER A 115 -0.24 -0.50 27.72
CA SER A 115 0.17 -1.16 28.93
C SER A 115 -1.06 -1.90 29.39
N THR A 116 -0.89 -3.19 29.62
CA THR A 116 -1.55 -3.85 30.73
C THR A 116 -1.42 -2.94 31.95
N GLU A 117 -2.40 -2.07 32.14
CA GLU A 117 -2.72 -1.54 33.45
C GLU A 117 -3.57 -2.62 34.12
N ILE A 118 -3.04 -3.04 35.26
CA ILE A 118 -3.54 -4.03 36.21
C ILE A 118 -4.84 -3.53 36.83
#